data_AF-A0A430BM58-F1
#
_entry.id   AF-A0A430BM58-F1
#
_cell.length_a   1.000
_cell.length_b   1.000
_cell.length_c   1.000
_cell.angle_alpha   90.00
_cell.angle_beta   90.00
_cell.angle_gamma   90.00
#
_symmetry.space_group_name_H-M   'P 1'
#
loop_
_entity.id
_entity.type
_entity.pdbx_description
1 polymer ?
#
loop_
_entity_poly.entity_id
_entity_poly.type
_entity_poly.pdbx_seq_one_letter_code
_entity_poly.pdbx_strand_id
1 'polypeptide(L)'
;MMAGVLAPPARGDMLAIPLTTASGHGLAAGMIAVGAIPVGKGQFDGALVVRGDRDRLAWPMLARGVLLLAAPDFLCAGKGERA
;
A
#
# COMPACT_ATOMS: atom_id res chain seq x y z
N MET A 1 -7.66 -9.39 -19.24
CA MET A 1 -6.62 -8.35 -19.00
C MET A 1 -6.43 -8.21 -17.48
N MET A 2 -5.66 -9.10 -16.83
CA MET A 2 -5.55 -9.12 -15.35
C MET A 2 -4.37 -8.31 -14.79
N ALA A 3 -3.37 -7.98 -15.60
CA ALA A 3 -2.20 -7.21 -15.13
C ALA A 3 -2.54 -5.76 -14.76
N GLY A 4 -3.57 -5.16 -15.36
CA GLY A 4 -4.06 -3.82 -15.00
C GLY A 4 -4.78 -3.74 -13.66
N VAL A 5 -5.15 -4.88 -13.05
CA VAL A 5 -5.93 -4.93 -11.80
C VAL A 5 -5.03 -4.75 -10.57
N LEU A 6 -3.73 -5.04 -10.69
CA LEU A 6 -2.77 -4.96 -9.58
C LEU A 6 -1.77 -3.82 -9.72
N ALA A 7 -1.64 -3.23 -10.91
CA ALA A 7 -0.77 -2.08 -11.11
C ALA A 7 -1.24 -0.92 -10.22
N PRO A 8 -0.37 -0.33 -9.39
CA PRO A 8 -0.79 0.74 -8.50
C PRO A 8 -1.34 1.93 -9.33
N PRO A 9 -2.50 2.50 -8.93
CA PRO A 9 -3.09 3.65 -9.61
C PRO A 9 -2.16 4.87 -9.50
N ALA A 10 -2.21 5.79 -10.47
CA ALA A 10 -1.40 7.01 -10.41
C ALA A 10 -1.65 7.80 -9.11
N ARG A 11 -2.92 7.89 -8.69
CA ARG A 11 -3.34 8.40 -7.38
C ARG A 11 -4.49 7.56 -6.85
N GLY A 12 -4.50 7.27 -5.55
CA GLY A 12 -5.59 6.56 -4.90
C GLY A 12 -5.13 5.59 -3.82
N ASP A 13 -6.00 4.61 -3.53
CA ASP A 13 -5.75 3.58 -2.53
C ASP A 13 -4.79 2.52 -3.10
N MET A 14 -3.72 2.24 -2.35
CA MET A 14 -2.64 1.31 -2.69
C MET A 14 -2.35 0.40 -1.51
N LEU A 15 -2.03 -0.85 -1.79
CA LEU A 15 -1.61 -1.84 -0.82
C LEU A 15 -0.08 -1.87 -0.79
N ALA A 16 0.48 -1.51 0.36
CA ALA A 16 1.91 -1.62 0.64
C ALA A 16 2.21 -2.96 1.31
N ILE A 17 3.03 -3.78 0.65
CA ILE A 17 3.39 -5.12 1.09
C ILE A 17 4.89 -5.13 1.41
N PRO A 18 5.29 -5.32 2.68
CA PRO A 18 6.69 -5.49 3.02
C PRO A 18 7.19 -6.84 2.48
N LEU A 19 8.29 -6.83 1.72
CA LEU A 19 8.91 -8.04 1.18
C LEU A 19 9.92 -8.68 2.15
N THR A 20 10.26 -7.97 3.22
CA THR A 20 11.22 -8.41 4.25
C THR A 20 10.74 -8.00 5.65
N THR A 21 11.23 -8.68 6.67
CA THR A 21 10.97 -8.32 8.09
C THR A 21 11.41 -6.89 8.41
N ALA A 22 12.57 -6.47 7.87
CA ALA A 22 13.08 -5.11 8.03
C ALA A 22 12.16 -4.06 7.40
N SER A 23 11.61 -4.33 6.22
CA SER A 23 10.69 -3.42 5.52
C SER A 23 9.32 -3.27 6.20
N GLY A 24 8.91 -4.27 6.98
CA GLY A 24 7.69 -4.19 7.80
C GLY A 24 7.85 -3.29 9.03
N HIS A 25 9.07 -3.20 9.58
CA HIS A 25 9.34 -2.38 10.75
C HIS A 25 9.20 -0.89 10.42
N GLY A 26 8.25 -0.22 11.06
CA GLY A 26 8.01 1.21 10.81
C GLY A 26 7.41 1.52 9.44
N LEU A 27 6.79 0.54 8.76
CA LEU A 27 6.18 0.72 7.44
C LEU A 27 5.24 1.92 7.40
N ALA A 28 4.31 2.02 8.35
CA ALA A 28 3.37 3.14 8.41
C ALA A 28 4.06 4.50 8.52
N ALA A 29 5.09 4.62 9.37
CA ALA A 29 5.86 5.85 9.51
C ALA A 29 6.62 6.19 8.21
N GLY A 30 7.20 5.20 7.54
CA GLY A 30 7.85 5.37 6.24
C GLY A 30 6.89 5.83 5.14
N MET A 31 5.69 5.28 5.10
CA MET A 31 4.64 5.68 4.16
C MET A 31 4.17 7.12 4.41
N ILE A 32 3.95 7.50 5.68
CA ILE A 32 3.59 8.87 6.06
C ILE A 32 4.69 9.87 5.68
N ALA A 33 5.96 9.52 5.93
CA ALA A 33 7.10 10.39 5.64
C ALA A 33 7.22 10.76 4.14
N VAL A 34 6.72 9.90 3.25
CA VAL A 34 6.70 10.12 1.79
C VAL A 34 5.37 10.71 1.30
N GLY A 35 4.44 10.99 2.22
CA GLY A 35 3.18 11.67 1.94
C GLY A 35 1.99 10.75 1.67
N ALA A 36 2.06 9.49 2.07
CA ALA A 36 0.89 8.60 2.06
C ALA A 36 0.02 8.81 3.29
N ILE A 37 -1.27 8.53 3.15
CA ILE A 37 -2.25 8.54 4.24
C ILE A 37 -2.60 7.07 4.55
N PRO A 38 -2.22 6.50 5.71
CA PRO A 38 -2.66 5.17 6.09
C PRO A 38 -4.20 5.14 6.22
N VAL A 39 -4.84 4.17 5.57
CA VAL A 39 -6.31 4.01 5.60
C VAL A 39 -6.76 2.74 6.32
N GLY A 40 -5.87 1.76 6.47
CA GLY A 40 -6.20 0.51 7.17
C GLY A 40 -5.12 -0.55 7.04
N LYS A 41 -5.37 -1.72 7.63
CA LYS A 41 -4.51 -2.89 7.50
C LYS A 41 -4.79 -3.60 6.17
N GLY A 42 -3.73 -4.13 5.56
CA GLY A 42 -3.87 -5.03 4.42
C GLY A 42 -4.26 -6.44 4.87
N GLN A 43 -4.70 -7.27 3.93
CA GLN A 43 -5.02 -8.67 4.21
C GLN A 43 -3.80 -9.54 4.56
N PHE A 44 -2.59 -9.11 4.16
CA PHE A 44 -1.35 -9.83 4.43
C PHE A 44 -0.71 -9.32 5.71
N ASP A 45 0.02 -10.19 6.40
CA ASP A 45 0.70 -9.81 7.63
C ASP A 45 1.72 -8.68 7.37
N GLY A 46 1.68 -7.66 8.24
CA GLY A 46 2.47 -6.44 8.09
C GLY A 46 2.10 -5.53 6.91
N ALA A 47 1.13 -5.90 6.06
CA ALA A 47 0.71 -5.04 4.95
C ALA A 47 -0.17 -3.87 5.41
N LEU A 48 -0.09 -2.77 4.68
CA LEU A 48 -0.77 -1.53 5.00
C LEU A 48 -1.48 -0.98 3.76
N VAL A 49 -2.76 -0.64 3.90
CA VAL A 49 -3.47 0.10 2.86
C VAL A 49 -3.22 1.58 3.11
N VAL A 50 -2.80 2.28 2.05
CA VAL A 50 -2.54 3.72 2.07
C VAL A 50 -3.26 4.42 0.92
N ARG A 51 -3.46 5.72 1.05
CA ARG A 51 -3.86 6.60 -0.04
C ARG A 51 -2.73 7.55 -0.40
N GLY A 52 -2.40 7.69 -1.67
CA GLY A 52 -1.36 8.64 -2.09
C GLY A 52 -1.12 8.70 -3.59
N ASP A 53 0.01 9.30 -3.96
CA ASP A 53 0.48 9.44 -5.34
C ASP A 53 1.58 8.41 -5.60
N ARG A 54 1.37 7.56 -6.60
CA ARG A 54 2.27 6.43 -6.91
C ARG A 54 3.65 6.92 -7.29
N ASP A 55 3.77 8.02 -8.03
CA ASP A 55 5.08 8.45 -8.53
C ASP A 55 5.95 8.99 -7.39
N ARG A 56 5.34 9.44 -6.29
CA ARG A 56 6.03 9.77 -5.04
C ARG A 56 6.38 8.54 -4.19
N LEU A 57 5.51 7.53 -4.18
CA LEU A 57 5.62 6.40 -3.26
C LEU A 57 6.42 5.23 -3.84
N ALA A 58 6.31 4.94 -5.13
CA ALA A 58 6.77 3.71 -5.75
C ALA A 58 8.28 3.51 -5.60
N TRP A 59 9.09 4.47 -6.02
CA TRP A 59 10.54 4.32 -5.98
C TRP A 59 11.12 4.32 -4.55
N PRO A 60 10.75 5.26 -3.65
CA PRO A 60 11.29 5.27 -2.29
C PRO A 60 10.90 4.04 -1.48
N MET A 61 9.69 3.50 -1.70
CA MET A 61 9.22 2.31 -0.99
C MET A 61 9.82 1.03 -1.56
N LEU A 62 9.94 0.92 -2.89
CA LEU A 62 10.59 -0.23 -3.51
C LEU A 62 12.07 -0.33 -3.10
N ALA A 63 12.78 0.80 -3.02
CA ALA A 63 14.15 0.86 -2.53
C ALA A 63 14.30 0.42 -1.05
N ARG A 64 13.20 0.42 -0.29
CA ARG A 64 13.12 -0.05 1.11
C ARG A 64 12.54 -1.47 1.22
N GLY A 65 12.34 -2.16 0.09
CA GLY A 65 11.81 -3.52 0.05
C GLY A 65 10.29 -3.59 0.24
N VAL A 66 9.54 -2.55 -0.13
CA VAL A 66 8.07 -2.52 -0.04
C VAL A 66 7.48 -2.48 -1.44
N LEU A 67 6.61 -3.44 -1.75
CA LEU A 67 5.88 -3.50 -3.01
C LEU A 67 4.57 -2.72 -2.89
N LEU A 68 4.26 -1.89 -3.89
CA LEU A 68 2.97 -1.22 -4.00
C LEU A 68 2.11 -1.88 -5.08
N LEU A 69 0.90 -2.26 -4.71
CA LEU A 69 -0.12 -2.74 -5.62
C LEU A 69 -1.35 -1.83 -5.54
N ALA A 70 -2.23 -1.90 -6.53
CA ALA A 70 -3.59 -1.42 -6.34
C ALA A 70 -4.20 -2.10 -5.11
N ALA A 71 -4.95 -1.35 -4.30
CA ALA A 71 -5.78 -1.91 -3.23
C ALA A 71 -7.22 -2.05 -3.73
N PRO A 72 -7.56 -3.10 -4.51
CA PRO A 72 -8.95 -3.38 -4.81
C PRO A 72 -9.69 -3.69 -3.51
N ASP A 73 -11.00 -3.42 -3.49
CA ASP A 73 -11.78 -3.44 -2.24
C ASP A 73 -11.74 -4.80 -1.53
N PHE A 74 -11.51 -5.90 -2.25
CA PHE A 74 -11.35 -7.24 -1.67
C PHE A 74 -10.01 -7.48 -0.94
N LEU A 75 -8.95 -6.69 -1.22
CA LEU A 75 -7.66 -6.75 -0.51
C LEU A 75 -7.61 -5.79 0.71
N CYS A 76 -8.64 -4.96 0.88
CA CYS A 76 -8.79 -4.05 2.01
C CYS A 76 -9.58 -4.73 3.13
N ALA A 77 -8.89 -5.19 4.18
CA ALA A 77 -9.55 -5.65 5.40
C ALA A 77 -10.18 -4.45 6.13
N GLY A 78 -11.42 -4.09 5.77
CA GLY A 78 -12.18 -3.02 6.41
C GLY A 78 -12.94 -2.07 5.48
N LYS A 79 -12.83 -2.18 4.15
CA LYS A 79 -13.65 -1.39 3.20
C LYS A 79 -14.90 -2.16 2.75
N GLY A 80 -15.57 -2.77 3.72
CA GLY A 80 -16.82 -3.53 3.52
C GLY A 80 -17.96 -3.08 4.45
N GLU A 81 -17.77 -2.04 5.25
CA GLU A 81 -18.80 -1.57 6.19
C GLU A 81 -18.75 -0.04 6.32
N ARG A 82 -19.37 0.63 5.34
CA ARG A 82 -19.99 1.94 5.55
C ARG A 82 -21.35 1.89 4.86
N ALA A 83 -22.32 1.34 5.58
CA ALA A 83 -23.73 1.69 5.43
C ALA A 83 -23.99 2.99 6.22
#